data_AF-A0A7V9ISI3-F1
#
_entry.id   AF-A0A7V9ISI3-F1
#
_cell.length_a   1.000
_cell.length_b   1.000
_cell.length_c   1.000
_cell.angle_alpha   90.00
_cell.angle_beta   90.00
_cell.angle_gamma   90.00
#
_symmetry.space_group_name_H-M   'P 1'
#
loop_
_entity.id
_entity.type
_entity.pdbx_description
1 polymer ?
#
loop_
_entity_poly.entity_id
_entity_poly.type
_entity_poly.pdbx_seq_one_letter_code
_entity_poly.pdbx_strand_id
1 'polypeptide(L)'
;MGATYTRYADDLTFSGGPEVGRRANRIVASIRRIIEEEGFLLNNGKTRVQPRDGRQTVTGIVVNDKPNVARDDYERLCATLHNAALTGAQAQNRSGHPDFRAHLLGRIAWVEALNPARGRRLRARSCRETHSSTSWLAASGRGGGASVCRLLPDVVAAAE
;
A
#
# COMPACT_ATOMS: atom_id res chain seq x y z
N MET A 1 -4.95 31.00 -5.81
CA MET A 1 -3.91 30.16 -5.15
C MET A 1 -3.46 28.95 -5.98
N GLY A 2 -4.09 28.62 -7.12
CA GLY A 2 -3.51 27.73 -8.15
C GLY A 2 -3.16 26.29 -7.74
N ALA A 3 -3.50 25.88 -6.52
CA ALA A 3 -3.27 24.53 -6.01
C ALA A 3 -4.51 23.65 -6.24
N THR A 4 -4.27 22.38 -6.54
CA THR A 4 -5.29 21.33 -6.58
C THR A 4 -5.27 20.59 -5.25
N TYR A 5 -6.44 20.34 -4.66
CA TYR A 5 -6.53 19.64 -3.38
C TYR A 5 -7.30 18.32 -3.52
N THR A 6 -6.95 17.36 -2.65
CA THR A 6 -7.65 16.09 -2.46
C THR A 6 -7.89 15.88 -0.98
N ARG A 7 -9.07 15.36 -0.61
CA ARG A 7 -9.44 15.06 0.78
C ARG A 7 -9.77 13.58 0.94
N TYR A 8 -9.18 12.94 1.94
CA TYR A 8 -9.57 11.60 2.40
C TYR A 8 -9.86 11.67 3.90
N ALA A 9 -11.14 11.60 4.28
CA ALA A 9 -11.58 11.90 5.65
C ALA A 9 -10.97 13.23 6.15
N ASP A 10 -10.11 13.20 7.17
CA ASP A 10 -9.43 14.38 7.74
C ASP A 10 -8.08 14.70 7.07
N ASP A 11 -7.58 13.82 6.21
CA ASP A 11 -6.32 14.03 5.50
C ASP A 11 -6.57 14.91 4.25
N LEU A 12 -6.04 16.13 4.30
CA LEU A 12 -6.02 17.07 3.18
C LEU A 12 -4.64 17.09 2.52
N THR A 13 -4.60 16.92 1.20
CA THR A 13 -3.38 17.01 0.40
C THR A 13 -3.52 18.12 -0.63
N PHE A 14 -2.53 19.01 -0.71
CA PHE A 14 -2.47 20.09 -1.69
C PHE A 14 -1.30 19.84 -2.64
N SER A 15 -1.54 20.02 -3.93
CA SER A 15 -0.58 19.82 -5.01
C SER A 15 -0.61 21.00 -5.98
N GLY A 16 0.46 21.19 -6.75
CA GLY A 16 0.53 22.26 -7.73
C GLY A 16 1.93 22.44 -8.30
N GLY A 17 2.06 23.41 -9.20
CA GLY A 17 3.32 23.72 -9.86
C GLY A 17 4.37 24.41 -8.96
N PRO A 18 5.52 24.81 -9.52
CA PRO A 18 6.61 25.44 -8.77
C PRO A 18 6.21 26.69 -7.98
N GLU A 19 5.21 27.44 -8.46
CA GLU A 19 4.69 28.61 -7.76
C GLU A 19 4.01 28.23 -6.42
N VAL A 20 3.23 27.14 -6.42
CA VAL A 20 2.59 26.58 -5.22
C VAL A 20 3.67 26.11 -4.25
N GLY A 21 4.72 25.45 -4.76
CA GLY A 21 5.89 25.06 -3.95
C GLY A 21 6.58 26.26 -3.27
N ARG A 22 6.85 27.34 -4.00
CA ARG A 22 7.43 28.58 -3.44
C ARG A 22 6.54 29.26 -2.39
N ARG A 23 5.22 29.03 -2.46
CA ARG A 23 4.22 29.59 -1.54
C ARG A 23 3.78 28.59 -0.47
N ALA A 24 4.35 27.39 -0.41
CA ALA A 24 3.87 26.31 0.44
C ALA A 24 3.74 26.70 1.92
N ASN A 25 4.75 27.38 2.49
CA ASN A 25 4.69 27.84 3.88
C ASN A 25 3.57 28.85 4.13
N ARG A 26 3.31 29.75 3.16
CA ARG A 26 2.18 30.70 3.25
C ARG A 26 0.84 29.97 3.17
N ILE A 27 0.73 28.98 2.28
CA ILE A 27 -0.47 28.15 2.16
C ILE A 27 -0.74 27.39 3.47
N VAL A 28 0.29 26.77 4.05
CA VAL A 28 0.20 26.07 5.35
C VAL A 28 -0.22 27.04 6.46
N ALA A 29 0.32 28.25 6.50
CA ALA A 29 -0.07 29.26 7.49
C ALA A 29 -1.53 29.71 7.33
N SER A 30 -1.99 29.91 6.09
CA SER A 30 -3.40 30.24 5.81
C SER A 30 -4.34 29.11 6.22
N ILE A 31 -4.00 27.85 5.91
CA ILE A 31 -4.79 26.68 6.29
C ILE A 31 -4.83 26.53 7.80
N ARG A 32 -3.70 26.68 8.49
CA ARG A 32 -3.63 26.65 9.96
C ARG A 32 -4.60 27.64 10.57
N ARG A 33 -4.57 28.89 10.10
CA ARG A 33 -5.46 29.94 10.59
C ARG A 33 -6.94 29.57 10.44
N ILE A 34 -7.32 29.06 9.27
CA ILE A 34 -8.71 28.63 9.02
C ILE A 34 -9.10 27.48 9.96
N ILE A 35 -8.22 26.48 10.13
CA ILE A 35 -8.48 25.35 11.03
C ILE A 35 -8.66 25.81 12.48
N GLU A 36 -7.83 26.76 12.93
CA GLU A 36 -7.92 27.33 14.28
C GLU A 36 -9.17 28.20 14.47
N GLU A 37 -9.57 28.99 13.46
CA GLU A 37 -10.81 29.78 13.46
C GLU A 37 -12.07 28.89 13.56
N GLU A 38 -12.02 27.70 12.97
CA GLU A 38 -13.08 26.68 13.05
C GLU A 38 -13.03 25.84 14.33
N GLY A 39 -12.10 26.13 15.26
CA GLY A 39 -11.99 25.44 16.55
C GLY A 39 -11.27 24.09 16.51
N PHE A 40 -10.57 23.77 15.42
CA PHE A 40 -9.77 22.55 15.28
C PHE A 40 -8.29 22.80 15.55
N LEU A 41 -7.54 21.71 15.78
CA LEU A 41 -6.09 21.75 15.96
C LEU A 41 -5.37 21.07 14.80
N LEU A 42 -4.41 21.78 14.21
CA LEU A 42 -3.57 21.23 13.16
C LEU A 42 -2.53 20.24 13.75
N ASN A 43 -2.50 19.02 13.23
CA ASN A 43 -1.49 18.03 13.62
C ASN A 43 -0.13 18.38 12.98
N ASN A 44 0.77 19.01 13.75
CA ASN A 44 2.09 19.41 13.27
C ASN A 44 2.96 18.21 12.84
N GLY A 45 2.81 17.05 13.46
CA GLY A 45 3.57 15.84 13.10
C GLY A 45 3.14 15.23 11.76
N LYS A 46 1.87 15.44 11.35
CA LYS A 46 1.35 15.01 10.05
C LYS A 46 1.50 16.08 8.96
N THR A 47 1.63 17.35 9.34
CA THR A 47 1.77 18.48 8.42
C THR A 47 3.17 18.52 7.81
N ARG A 48 3.26 18.40 6.49
CA ARG A 48 4.55 18.34 5.79
C ARG A 48 4.46 18.98 4.40
N VAL A 49 5.52 19.68 4.02
CA VAL A 49 5.74 20.15 2.64
C VAL A 49 6.72 19.18 1.99
N GLN A 50 6.32 18.56 0.88
CA GLN A 50 7.11 17.53 0.21
C GLN A 50 7.53 18.03 -1.19
N PRO A 51 8.79 18.50 -1.36
CA PRO A 51 9.26 18.96 -2.64
C PRO A 51 9.44 17.79 -3.63
N ARG A 52 9.54 18.11 -4.92
CA ARG A 52 9.56 17.11 -6.01
C ARG A 52 10.85 16.29 -6.05
N ASP A 53 11.96 16.85 -5.58
CA ASP A 53 13.26 16.18 -5.44
C ASP A 53 13.29 15.15 -4.30
N GLY A 54 12.30 15.19 -3.40
CA GLY A 54 12.14 14.25 -2.31
C GLY A 54 11.09 13.14 -2.57
N ARG A 55 10.97 12.24 -1.60
CA ARG A 55 9.89 11.25 -1.56
C ARG A 55 8.59 11.94 -1.14
N GLN A 56 7.60 11.95 -2.02
CA GLN A 56 6.26 12.45 -1.75
C GLN A 56 5.33 11.28 -1.41
N THR A 57 4.79 11.28 -0.20
CA THR A 57 3.87 10.25 0.29
C THR A 57 2.53 10.87 0.67
N VAL A 58 1.45 10.27 0.20
CA VAL A 58 0.05 10.60 0.53
C VAL A 58 -0.61 9.33 1.02
N THR A 59 -1.20 9.35 2.22
CA THR A 59 -1.89 8.20 2.84
C THR A 59 -1.10 6.88 2.78
N GLY A 60 0.23 6.92 2.91
CA GLY A 60 1.11 5.74 2.83
C GLY A 60 1.50 5.28 1.41
N ILE A 61 1.01 5.95 0.38
CA ILE A 61 1.33 5.69 -1.04
C ILE A 61 2.34 6.72 -1.53
N VAL A 62 3.35 6.29 -2.28
CA VAL A 62 4.31 7.18 -2.94
C VAL A 62 3.70 7.71 -4.22
N VAL A 63 3.73 9.03 -4.44
CA VAL A 63 2.99 9.71 -5.52
C VAL A 63 3.85 10.56 -6.47
N ASN A 64 5.19 10.47 -6.39
CA ASN A 64 6.11 11.35 -7.14
C ASN A 64 5.75 11.54 -8.63
N ASP A 65 5.61 10.43 -9.36
CA ASP A 65 5.21 10.45 -10.78
C ASP A 65 3.96 9.60 -11.02
N LYS A 66 3.87 8.45 -10.35
CA LYS A 66 2.71 7.56 -10.36
C LYS A 66 2.50 6.94 -8.99
N PRO A 67 1.26 6.60 -8.62
CA PRO A 67 0.98 5.86 -7.39
C PRO A 67 1.84 4.60 -7.32
N ASN A 68 2.53 4.43 -6.21
CA ASN A 68 3.42 3.30 -6.02
C ASN A 68 3.55 2.95 -4.54
N VAL A 69 3.87 1.68 -4.29
CA VAL A 69 4.14 1.20 -2.93
C VAL A 69 5.52 1.68 -2.49
N ALA A 70 5.64 2.04 -1.21
CA ALA A 70 6.91 2.37 -0.60
C ALA A 70 7.92 1.23 -0.80
N ARG A 71 9.17 1.59 -1.12
CA ARG A 71 10.23 0.61 -1.38
C ARG A 71 10.38 -0.38 -0.22
N ASP A 72 10.42 0.13 1.01
CA ASP A 72 10.60 -0.69 2.20
C ASP A 72 9.45 -1.69 2.40
N ASP A 73 8.21 -1.31 2.08
CA ASP A 73 7.06 -2.21 2.15
C ASP A 73 7.14 -3.34 1.12
N TYR A 74 7.59 -3.00 -0.09
CA TYR A 74 7.80 -3.97 -1.17
C TYR A 74 8.97 -4.92 -0.87
N GLU A 75 10.08 -4.40 -0.35
CA GLU A 75 11.25 -5.18 0.03
C GLU A 75 10.95 -6.10 1.22
N ARG A 76 10.23 -5.61 2.24
CA ARG A 76 9.73 -6.46 3.33
C ARG A 76 8.87 -7.60 2.80
N LEU A 77 7.95 -7.31 1.89
CA LEU A 77 7.09 -8.35 1.31
C LEU A 77 7.89 -9.36 0.49
N CYS A 78 8.88 -8.92 -0.30
CA CYS A 78 9.79 -9.80 -1.02
C CYS A 78 10.57 -10.72 -0.06
N ALA A 79 11.09 -10.17 1.04
CA ALA A 79 11.83 -10.91 2.04
C ALA A 79 10.94 -11.93 2.77
N THR A 80 9.71 -11.54 3.13
CA THR A 80 8.74 -12.46 3.74
C THR A 80 8.40 -13.62 2.82
N LEU A 81 8.14 -13.37 1.53
CA LEU A 81 7.87 -14.43 0.56
C LEU A 81 9.08 -15.35 0.37
N HIS A 82 10.28 -14.78 0.23
CA HIS A 82 11.50 -15.58 0.10
C HIS A 82 11.75 -16.47 1.33
N ASN A 83 11.62 -15.92 2.53
CA ASN A 83 11.80 -16.70 3.75
C ASN A 83 10.69 -17.73 3.93
N ALA A 84 9.44 -17.40 3.54
CA ALA A 84 8.33 -18.35 3.56
C ALA A 84 8.59 -19.54 2.63
N ALA A 85 9.28 -19.33 1.51
CA ALA A 85 9.72 -20.40 0.62
C ALA A 85 10.74 -21.34 1.27
N LEU A 86 11.58 -20.83 2.16
CA LEU A 86 12.65 -21.59 2.82
C LEU A 86 12.21 -22.28 4.11
N THR A 87 11.44 -21.58 4.96
CA THR A 87 11.08 -22.05 6.31
C THR A 87 9.61 -22.43 6.46
N GLY A 88 8.81 -22.27 5.39
CA GLY A 88 7.36 -22.32 5.46
C GLY A 88 6.74 -20.99 5.89
N ALA A 89 5.51 -20.72 5.43
CA ALA A 89 4.85 -19.43 5.62
C ALA A 89 4.49 -19.15 7.08
N GLN A 90 4.04 -20.15 7.84
CA GLN A 90 3.69 -19.95 9.25
C GLN A 90 4.90 -19.56 10.12
N ALA A 91 6.10 -20.03 9.79
CA ALA A 91 7.32 -19.61 10.49
C ALA A 91 7.64 -18.11 10.29
N GLN A 92 7.08 -17.48 9.25
CA GLN A 92 7.21 -16.04 9.01
C GLN A 92 6.04 -15.22 9.60
N ASN A 93 5.06 -15.86 10.24
CA ASN A 93 3.91 -15.21 10.86
C ASN A 93 4.25 -14.59 12.22
N ARG A 94 5.10 -13.55 12.20
CA ARG A 94 5.56 -12.85 13.41
C ARG A 94 4.46 -12.05 14.11
N SER A 95 3.39 -11.74 13.38
CA SER A 95 2.28 -10.90 13.84
C SER A 95 1.05 -11.70 14.28
N GLY A 96 1.12 -13.03 14.28
CA GLY A 96 0.04 -13.90 14.76
C GLY A 96 -1.24 -13.82 13.93
N HIS A 97 -1.14 -13.58 12.62
CA HIS A 97 -2.32 -13.54 11.75
C HIS A 97 -3.01 -14.91 11.67
N PRO A 98 -4.33 -15.00 11.93
CA PRO A 98 -5.07 -16.27 11.88
C PRO A 98 -4.98 -16.96 10.51
N ASP A 99 -5.15 -16.18 9.43
CA ASP A 99 -4.89 -16.63 8.07
C ASP A 99 -3.76 -15.80 7.45
N PHE A 100 -2.53 -16.23 7.72
CA PHE A 100 -1.33 -15.58 7.18
C PHE A 100 -1.27 -15.64 5.64
N ARG A 101 -1.86 -16.67 5.02
CA ARG A 101 -1.87 -16.81 3.56
C ARG A 101 -2.78 -15.77 2.93
N ALA A 102 -4.02 -15.64 3.42
CA ALA A 102 -4.94 -14.61 2.95
C ALA A 102 -4.36 -13.20 3.19
N HIS A 103 -3.67 -13.00 4.33
CA HIS A 103 -2.97 -11.75 4.60
C HIS A 103 -1.92 -11.42 3.51
N LEU A 104 -1.03 -12.37 3.18
CA LEU A 104 -0.01 -12.17 2.14
C LEU A 104 -0.63 -11.93 0.76
N LEU A 105 -1.67 -12.70 0.40
CA LEU A 105 -2.37 -12.53 -0.87
C LEU A 105 -3.06 -11.16 -0.96
N GLY A 106 -3.69 -10.69 0.12
CA GLY A 106 -4.27 -9.35 0.21
C GLY A 106 -3.22 -8.26 0.03
N ARG A 107 -2.04 -8.42 0.65
CA ARG A 107 -0.91 -7.49 0.45
C ARG A 107 -0.41 -7.46 -0.99
N ILE A 108 -0.31 -8.62 -1.65
CA ILE A 108 0.07 -8.71 -3.06
C ILE A 108 -0.97 -8.03 -3.95
N ALA A 109 -2.26 -8.28 -3.70
CA ALA A 109 -3.36 -7.66 -4.44
C ALA A 109 -3.36 -6.14 -4.30
N TRP A 110 -3.13 -5.62 -3.09
CA TRP A 110 -2.99 -4.18 -2.87
C TRP A 110 -1.79 -3.57 -3.62
N VAL A 111 -0.64 -4.26 -3.64
CA VAL A 111 0.52 -3.83 -4.44
C VAL A 111 0.18 -3.83 -5.94
N GLU A 112 -0.56 -4.83 -6.42
CA GLU A 112 -0.95 -4.96 -7.82
C GLU A 112 -1.94 -3.89 -8.25
N ALA A 113 -2.88 -3.52 -7.38
CA ALA A 113 -3.81 -2.42 -7.62
C ALA A 113 -3.10 -1.07 -7.82
N LEU A 114 -1.98 -0.85 -7.13
CA LEU A 114 -1.17 0.36 -7.27
C LEU A 114 -0.14 0.28 -8.41
N ASN A 115 0.49 -0.89 -8.56
CA ASN A 115 1.52 -1.13 -9.56
C ASN A 115 1.40 -2.56 -10.12
N PRO A 116 0.68 -2.73 -11.24
CA PRO A 116 0.40 -4.05 -11.80
C PRO A 116 1.66 -4.87 -12.11
N ALA A 117 2.72 -4.21 -12.60
CA ALA A 117 3.97 -4.89 -12.94
C ALA A 117 4.68 -5.45 -11.69
N ARG A 118 4.74 -4.69 -10.59
CA ARG A 118 5.32 -5.16 -9.32
C ARG A 118 4.44 -6.23 -8.67
N GLY A 119 3.13 -6.05 -8.69
CA GLY A 119 2.17 -7.02 -8.17
C GLY A 119 2.28 -8.39 -8.85
N ARG A 120 2.27 -8.42 -10.19
CA ARG A 120 2.43 -9.66 -10.97
C ARG A 120 3.74 -10.39 -10.66
N ARG A 121 4.85 -9.66 -10.44
CA ARG A 121 6.14 -10.26 -10.04
C ARG A 121 6.06 -10.96 -8.68
N LEU A 122 5.36 -10.36 -7.71
CA LEU A 122 5.16 -10.95 -6.39
C LEU A 122 4.23 -12.17 -6.46
N ARG A 123 3.11 -12.06 -7.19
CA ARG A 123 2.16 -13.16 -7.42
C ARG A 123 2.83 -14.37 -8.07
N ALA A 124 3.70 -14.15 -9.06
CA ALA A 124 4.46 -15.22 -9.70
C ALA A 124 5.42 -15.94 -8.72
N ARG A 125 5.96 -15.25 -7.71
CA ARG A 125 6.79 -15.89 -6.67
C ARG A 125 5.93 -16.77 -5.77
N SER A 126 4.78 -16.27 -5.29
CA SER A 126 3.89 -17.05 -4.43
C SER A 126 3.31 -18.30 -5.11
N CYS A 127 3.06 -18.27 -6.42
CA CYS A 127 2.50 -19.43 -7.14
C CYS A 127 3.52 -20.58 -7.33
N ARG A 128 4.81 -20.27 -7.52
CA ARG A 128 5.86 -21.30 -7.66
C ARG A 128 6.01 -22.16 -6.41
N GLU A 129 5.77 -21.57 -5.25
CA GLU A 129 5.92 -22.20 -3.94
C GLU A 129 4.75 -23.13 -3.59
N THR A 130 3.63 -23.07 -4.32
CA THR A 130 2.45 -23.91 -4.04
C THR A 130 2.62 -25.36 -4.55
N HIS A 131 3.60 -25.64 -5.41
CA HIS A 131 3.75 -26.94 -6.10
C HIS A 131 4.93 -27.81 -5.63
N SER A 132 5.82 -27.30 -4.76
CA SER A 132 6.98 -28.06 -4.26
C SER A 132 6.75 -28.51 -2.82
N SER A 133 6.14 -29.68 -2.68
CA SER A 133 6.33 -30.64 -1.59
C SER A 133 6.19 -30.14 -0.15
N THR A 134 4.96 -30.22 0.36
CA THR A 134 4.48 -30.58 1.72
C THR A 134 3.27 -29.71 2.04
N SER A 135 2.16 -30.37 2.38
CA SER A 135 0.80 -29.85 2.35
C SER A 135 0.59 -28.48 3.01
N TRP A 136 0.18 -27.50 2.21
CA TRP A 136 -0.57 -26.32 2.69
C TRP A 136 -1.96 -26.69 3.30
N LEU A 137 -2.39 -27.94 3.16
CA LEU A 137 -3.71 -28.45 3.58
C LEU A 137 -3.80 -28.91 5.05
N ALA A 138 -2.72 -28.92 5.83
CA ALA A 138 -2.74 -29.51 7.18
C ALA A 138 -3.14 -28.55 8.33
N ALA A 139 -3.41 -27.27 8.06
CA ALA A 139 -3.66 -26.28 9.13
C ALA A 139 -5.02 -25.56 9.03
N SER A 140 -6.05 -26.19 8.44
CA SER A 140 -7.44 -25.74 8.61
C SER A 140 -8.33 -26.91 9.04
N GLY A 141 -8.13 -27.33 10.28
CA GLY A 141 -9.05 -28.24 10.96
C GLY A 141 -10.38 -27.54 11.25
N ARG A 142 -11.36 -27.84 10.39
CA ARG A 142 -12.82 -27.87 10.63
C ARG A 142 -13.55 -26.55 10.93
N GLY A 143 -14.20 -26.06 9.89
CA GLY A 143 -15.47 -25.33 9.99
C GLY A 143 -15.97 -24.81 8.65
N GLY A 144 -16.45 -25.73 7.78
CA GLY A 144 -17.48 -25.47 6.77
C GLY A 144 -17.12 -24.59 5.56
N GLY A 145 -17.07 -25.20 4.38
CA GLY A 145 -17.24 -24.47 3.11
C GLY A 145 -16.23 -24.87 2.05
N ALA A 146 -16.66 -25.76 1.17
CA ALA A 146 -15.92 -26.16 -0.01
C ALA A 146 -15.62 -24.96 -0.94
N SER A 147 -14.58 -25.18 -1.75
CA SER A 147 -14.43 -24.71 -3.13
C SER A 147 -13.40 -23.61 -3.37
N VAL A 148 -12.35 -24.07 -4.03
CA VAL A 148 -11.81 -23.48 -5.26
C VAL A 148 -10.74 -22.41 -5.04
N CYS A 149 -9.51 -22.89 -5.25
CA CYS A 149 -8.47 -22.13 -5.93
C CYS A 149 -9.04 -21.68 -7.30
N ARG A 150 -9.90 -20.67 -7.31
CA ARG A 150 -10.23 -19.96 -8.53
C ARG A 150 -9.06 -19.01 -8.70
N LEU A 151 -8.22 -19.34 -9.69
CA LEU A 151 -7.72 -18.31 -10.58
C LEU A 151 -8.80 -17.22 -10.66
N LEU A 152 -8.46 -15.99 -10.30
CA LEU A 152 -9.17 -14.84 -10.81
C LEU A 152 -8.66 -14.68 -12.25
N PRO A 153 -9.31 -15.23 -13.29
CA PRO A 153 -9.32 -14.48 -14.53
C PRO A 153 -10.08 -13.17 -14.24
N ASP A 154 -9.84 -12.13 -15.03
CA ASP A 154 -10.71 -10.95 -15.11
C ASP A 154 -10.38 -9.70 -14.26
N VAL A 155 -9.12 -9.46 -13.87
CA VAL A 155 -8.68 -8.09 -13.46
C VAL A 155 -7.64 -7.49 -14.42
N VAL A 156 -7.38 -8.12 -15.58
CA VAL A 156 -6.42 -7.61 -16.58
C VAL A 156 -7.09 -7.21 -17.91
N ALA A 157 -8.40 -7.33 -18.05
CA ALA A 157 -9.12 -6.94 -19.26
C ALA A 157 -9.92 -5.63 -19.06
N ALA A 158 -9.21 -4.50 -18.91
CA ALA A 158 -9.72 -3.15 -19.21
C ALA A 158 -8.64 -2.11 -18.85
N ALA A 159 -7.68 -1.91 -19.75
CA ALA A 159 -6.86 -0.70 -19.83
C ALA A 159 -6.18 -0.69 -21.20
N GLU A 160 -7.01 -0.61 -22.25
CA GLU A 160 -6.66 0.06 -23.50
C GLU A 160 -7.28 1.47 -23.46
#